data_AF-A0A951BE23-F1
#
_entry.id   AF-A0A951BE23-F1
#
_cell.length_a   1.000
_cell.length_b   1.000
_cell.length_c   1.000
_cell.angle_alpha   90.00
_cell.angle_beta   90.00
_cell.angle_gamma   90.00
#
_symmetry.space_group_name_H-M   'P 1'
#
loop_
_entity.id
_entity.type
_entity.pdbx_description
1 polymer ?
#
loop_
_entity_poly.entity_id
_entity_poly.type
_entity_poly.pdbx_seq_one_letter_code
_entity_poly.pdbx_strand_id
1 'polypeptide(L)' 'MNEVAPRIPGPDHPITVTPAQKRVRVLWQGTVIADSRDALDLKEASYPVVKYIPRTDVDMSLLHRTARHTHCP' A
#
# COMPACT_ATOMS: atom_id res chain seq x y z
N MET A 1 19.05 -17.38 -7.77
CA MET A 1 18.24 -16.32 -7.13
C MET A 1 19.10 -15.81 -5.99
N ASN A 2 19.66 -14.60 -6.08
CA ASN A 2 20.42 -14.05 -4.96
C ASN A 2 19.41 -13.70 -3.86
N GLU A 3 19.49 -14.37 -2.72
CA GLU A 3 18.76 -13.98 -1.51
C GLU A 3 19.36 -12.66 -1.01
N VAL A 4 18.66 -11.55 -1.26
CA VAL A 4 18.96 -10.29 -0.59
C VAL A 4 18.43 -10.44 0.82
N ALA A 5 19.33 -10.43 1.81
CA ALA A 5 18.93 -10.45 3.21
C ALA A 5 17.96 -9.27 3.48
N PRO A 6 16.82 -9.51 4.13
CA PRO A 6 15.83 -8.46 4.38
C PRO A 6 16.44 -7.38 5.29
N ARG A 7 16.34 -6.12 4.88
CA ARG A 7 16.63 -4.97 5.73
C ARG A 7 15.55 -4.88 6.78
N ILE A 8 15.98 -4.83 8.03
CA ILE A 8 15.08 -4.57 9.15
C ILE A 8 14.96 -3.06 9.30
N PRO A 9 13.74 -2.48 9.25
CA PRO A 9 13.54 -1.06 9.51
C PRO A 9 14.12 -0.68 10.88
N GLY A 10 14.86 0.42 10.91
CA GLY A 10 15.54 0.90 12.10
C GLY A 10 15.42 2.41 12.24
N PRO A 11 16.05 3.01 13.26
CA PRO A 11 16.01 4.45 13.49
C PRO A 11 16.44 5.29 12.28
N ASP A 12 17.37 4.77 11.48
CA ASP A 12 17.89 5.45 10.27
C ASP A 12 16.92 5.36 9.08
N HIS A 13 15.94 4.44 9.11
CA HIS A 13 14.94 4.27 8.05
C HIS A 13 13.62 3.73 8.65
N PRO A 14 12.85 4.57 9.36
CA PRO A 14 11.67 4.13 10.08
C PRO A 14 10.50 3.87 9.15
N ILE A 15 9.70 2.85 9.47
CA ILE A 15 8.41 2.59 8.82
C ILE A 15 7.34 2.65 9.90
N THR A 16 6.34 3.49 9.71
CA THR A 16 5.17 3.56 10.58
C THR A 16 3.90 3.25 9.80
N VAL A 17 2.98 2.55 10.45
CA VAL A 17 1.66 2.20 9.91
C VAL A 17 0.60 2.67 10.90
N THR A 18 -0.34 3.47 10.42
CA THR A 18 -1.43 4.02 11.25
C THR A 18 -2.76 3.96 10.50
N PRO A 19 -3.92 3.89 11.18
CA PRO A 19 -5.21 4.02 10.51
C PRO A 19 -5.33 5.34 9.74
N ALA A 20 -5.82 5.27 8.51
CA ALA A 20 -6.14 6.45 7.73
C ALA A 20 -7.26 7.23 8.43
N GLN A 21 -7.05 8.53 8.64
CA GLN A 21 -8.00 9.37 9.39
C GLN A 21 -9.28 9.69 8.61
N LYS A 22 -9.30 9.42 7.30
CA LYS A 22 -10.41 9.73 6.41
C LYS A 22 -10.68 8.54 5.48
N ARG A 23 -11.93 8.42 5.05
CA ARG A 23 -12.35 7.51 3.97
C ARG A 23 -11.46 7.73 2.74
N VAL A 24 -10.92 6.65 2.18
CA VAL A 24 -10.10 6.65 0.97
C VAL A 24 -10.93 6.10 -0.17
N ARG A 25 -10.97 6.83 -1.30
CA ARG A 25 -11.57 6.36 -2.55
C ARG A 25 -10.55 6.40 -3.67
N VAL A 26 -10.44 5.29 -4.40
CA VAL A 26 -9.57 5.17 -5.58
C VAL A 26 -10.46 5.09 -6.80
N LEU A 27 -10.26 6.03 -7.73
CA LEU A 27 -11.04 6.14 -8.95
C LEU A 27 -10.14 6.03 -10.18
N TRP A 28 -10.68 5.40 -11.22
CA TRP A 28 -10.11 5.41 -12.56
C TRP A 28 -11.20 5.78 -13.56
N GLN A 29 -11.03 6.90 -14.26
CA GLN A 29 -12.00 7.42 -15.24
C GLN A 29 -13.44 7.45 -14.69
N GLY A 30 -13.62 7.87 -13.44
CA GLY A 30 -14.93 7.92 -12.77
C GLY A 30 -15.44 6.60 -12.19
N THR A 31 -14.80 5.47 -12.50
CA THR A 31 -15.12 4.17 -11.89
C THR A 31 -14.41 4.03 -10.54
N VAL A 32 -15.15 3.67 -9.49
CA VAL A 32 -14.57 3.42 -8.16
C VAL A 32 -13.96 2.01 -8.17
N ILE A 33 -12.64 1.92 -7.98
CA ILE A 33 -11.92 0.64 -7.86
C ILE A 33 -11.89 0.20 -6.39
N ALA A 34 -11.77 1.16 -5.47
CA ALA A 34 -11.71 0.88 -4.05
C ALA A 34 -12.34 2.00 -3.23
N ASP A 35 -12.99 1.63 -2.15
CA ASP A 35 -13.67 2.57 -1.24
C ASP A 35 -13.65 2.05 0.20
N SER A 36 -12.81 2.66 1.04
CA SER A 36 -12.49 2.11 2.35
C SER A 36 -12.53 3.16 3.45
N ARG A 37 -13.04 2.76 4.62
CA ARG A 37 -12.89 3.48 5.89
C ARG A 37 -11.80 2.88 6.79
N ASP A 38 -11.28 1.72 6.42
CA ASP A 38 -10.31 0.94 7.18
C ASP A 38 -8.94 0.90 6.49
N ALA A 39 -8.67 1.88 5.61
CA ALA A 39 -7.39 2.06 4.97
C ALA A 39 -6.29 2.39 5.99
N LEU A 40 -5.04 2.07 5.64
CA LEU A 40 -3.86 2.34 6.43
C LEU A 40 -2.94 3.35 5.73
N ASP A 41 -2.34 4.22 6.52
CA ASP A 41 -1.30 5.15 6.13
C ASP A 41 0.06 4.52 6.47
N LEU A 42 0.87 4.27 5.45
CA LEU A 42 2.27 3.87 5.60
C LEU A 42 3.17 5.09 5.36
N LYS A 43 4.02 5.40 6.33
CA LYS A 43 5.05 6.44 6.23
C LYS A 43 6.42 5.79 6.38
N GLU A 44 7.20 5.85 5.30
CA GLU A 44 8.56 5.32 5.25
C GLU A 44 9.55 6.47 5.16
N ALA A 45 10.36 6.64 6.20
CA ALA A 45 11.37 7.69 6.32
C ALA A 45 10.85 9.07 5.84
N SER A 46 11.52 9.68 4.86
CA SER A 46 11.13 10.97 4.29
C SER A 46 10.09 10.87 3.15
N TYR A 47 9.73 9.68 2.69
CA TYR A 47 8.85 9.48 1.53
C TYR A 47 7.40 9.94 1.80
N PRO A 48 6.65 10.35 0.76
CA PRO A 48 5.23 10.61 0.90
C PRO A 48 4.46 9.42 1.47
N VAL A 49 3.38 9.69 2.20
CA VAL A 49 2.52 8.63 2.76
C VAL A 49 1.88 7.83 1.63
N VAL A 50 1.94 6.50 1.75
CA VAL A 50 1.27 5.55 0.85
C VAL A 50 0.02 5.00 1.54
N LYS A 51 -1.07 4.85 0.78
CA LYS A 51 -2.33 4.28 1.28
C LYS A 51 -2.38 2.78 0.97
N TYR A 52 -2.57 1.96 2.00
CA TYR A 52 -2.90 0.54 1.87
C TYR A 52 -4.39 0.36 2.10
N ILE A 53 -5.06 -0.31 1.17
CA ILE A 53 -6.50 -0.55 1.22
C ILE A 53 -6.75 -2.05 1.45
N PRO A 54 -7.58 -2.44 2.43
CA PRO A 54 -8.00 -3.83 2.62
C PRO A 54 -8.61 -4.39 1.33
N ARG A 55 -8.23 -5.62 0.95
CA ARG A 55 -8.75 -6.25 -0.29
C ARG A 55 -10.27 -6.42 -0.30
N THR A 56 -10.91 -6.49 0.87
CA THR A 56 -12.37 -6.56 1.02
C THR A 56 -13.08 -5.31 0.51
N ASP A 57 -12.37 -4.18 0.47
CA ASP A 57 -12.89 -2.86 0.10
C ASP A 57 -12.50 -2.49 -1.35
N VAL A 58 -11.94 -3.44 -2.08
CA VAL A 58 -11.48 -3.31 -3.47
C VAL A 58 -12.35 -4.18 -4.36
N ASP A 59 -12.86 -3.62 -5.46
CA ASP A 59 -13.50 -4.42 -6.50
C ASP A 59 -12.44 -5.20 -7.29
N MET A 60 -12.14 -6.40 -6.79
CA MET A 60 -11.14 -7.28 -7.39
C MET A 60 -11.54 -7.81 -8.77
N SER A 61 -12.81 -7.68 -9.20
CA SER A 61 -13.22 -8.05 -10.55
C SER A 61 -12.65 -7.11 -11.63
N LEU A 62 -12.27 -5.88 -11.23
CA LEU A 62 -11.65 -4.87 -12.09
C LEU A 62 -10.12 -5.03 -12.18
N LEU A 63 -9.53 -5.98 -11.44
CA LEU A 63 -8.09 -6.16 -11.32
C LEU A 63 -7.69 -7.56 -11.75
N HIS A 64 -6.53 -7.68 -12.41
CA HIS A 64 -5.90 -8.97 -12.68
C HIS A 64 -4.45 -8.95 -12.20
N ARG A 65 -3.99 -10.11 -11.74
CA ARG A 65 -2.59 -10.27 -11.33
C ARG A 65 -1.67 -10.17 -12.55
N THR A 66 -0.58 -9.41 -12.42
CA THR A 66 0.48 -9.37 -13.43
C THR A 66 1.69 -10.19 -12.99
N ALA A 67 2.62 -10.47 -13.91
CA ALA A 67 3.86 -11.18 -13.62
C ALA A 67 4.93 -10.28 -12.94
N ARG A 68 4.75 -8.96 -12.93
CA ARG A 68 5.74 -8.01 -12.38
C ARG A 68 5.85 -8.17 -10.87
N HIS A 69 7.08 -8.32 -10.39
CA HIS A 69 7.41 -8.31 -8.97
C HIS A 69 8.56 -7.35 -8.70
N THR A 70 8.59 -6.77 -7.51
CA THR A 70 9.67 -5.93 -7.00
C THR A 70 9.96 -6.35 -5.57
N HIS A 71 11.19 -6.12 -5.12
CA HIS A 71 11.60 -6.41 -3.75
C HIS A 71 11.84 -5.08 -3.03
N CYS A 72 11.18 -4.87 -1.89
CA CYS A 72 11.57 -3.82 -0.94
C CYS A 72 12.74 -4.38 -0.13
N PRO A 73 13.94 -3.75 -0.19
CA PRO A 73 15.14 -4.28 0.45
C PRO A 73 14.95 -4.49 1.94
#